data_AF-A0A7H0IES2-F1
#
_entry.id   AF-A0A7H0IES2-F1
#
_cell.length_a   1.000
_cell.length_b   1.000
_cell.length_c   1.000
_cell.angle_alpha   90.00
_cell.angle_beta   90.00
_cell.angle_gamma   90.00
#
_symmetry.space_group_name_H-M   'P 1'
#
loop_
_entity.id
_entity.type
_entity.pdbx_description
1 polymer ?
#
loop_
_entity_poly.entity_id
_entity_poly.type
_entity_poly.pdbx_seq_one_letter_code
_entity_poly.pdbx_strand_id
1 'polypeptide(L)'
;MDFYKHTDFDMVSIRNNATGRCLFWVDNGPRTAPCVSPSDWGHTLSIWRAVGSGWDNVQLTDAGGGTCLDSNRSGNAYLMGCNGGGFQRWKLGF
;
A
#
# COMPACT_ATOMS: atom_id res chain seq x y z
N MET A 1 22.97 -6.71 10.57
CA MET A 1 21.62 -6.21 10.22
C MET A 1 21.28 -6.87 8.90
N ASP A 2 20.55 -7.97 8.97
CA ASP A 2 20.16 -8.72 7.78
C ASP A 2 18.95 -8.03 7.16
N PHE A 3 19.20 -7.27 6.10
CA PHE A 3 18.14 -6.83 5.21
C PHE A 3 17.67 -8.07 4.46
N TYR A 4 16.56 -8.66 4.93
CA TYR A 4 15.85 -9.72 4.23
C TYR A 4 15.66 -9.24 2.79
N LYS A 5 16.32 -9.87 1.81
CA LYS A 5 16.12 -9.49 0.41
C LYS A 5 14.68 -9.86 0.05
N HIS A 6 13.82 -8.87 -0.07
CA HIS A 6 12.48 -8.97 -0.64
C HIS A 6 12.66 -9.32 -2.12
N THR A 7 12.57 -10.60 -2.50
CA THR A 7 12.97 -11.01 -3.85
C THR A 7 12.00 -10.54 -4.93
N ASP A 8 10.79 -10.09 -4.55
CA ASP A 8 9.84 -9.41 -5.46
C ASP A 8 9.04 -8.27 -4.77
N PHE A 9 8.58 -8.45 -3.53
CA PHE A 9 7.82 -7.46 -2.73
C PHE A 9 7.62 -7.94 -1.28
N ASP A 10 7.22 -7.02 -0.39
CA ASP A 10 6.70 -7.36 0.95
C ASP A 10 5.20 -7.22 1.05
N MET A 11 4.58 -8.00 1.94
CA MET A 11 3.18 -7.81 2.32
C MET A 11 3.11 -6.94 3.58
N VAL A 12 2.55 -5.73 3.45
CA VAL A 12 2.52 -4.75 4.54
C VAL A 12 1.12 -4.21 4.80
N SER A 13 0.89 -3.78 6.03
CA SER A 13 -0.24 -2.93 6.39
C SER A 13 0.25 -1.57 6.86
N ILE A 14 -0.37 -0.50 6.35
CA ILE A 14 0.02 0.88 6.70
C ILE A 14 -0.92 1.37 7.80
N ARG A 15 -0.44 1.40 9.04
CA ARG A 15 -1.24 1.80 10.21
C ARG A 15 -1.12 3.30 10.46
N ASN A 16 -2.26 3.96 10.56
CA ASN A 16 -2.35 5.28 11.15
C ASN A 16 -2.12 5.17 12.67
N ASN A 17 -1.02 5.72 13.18
CA ASN A 17 -0.63 5.60 14.59
C ASN A 17 -1.60 6.30 15.56
N ALA A 18 -2.30 7.35 15.12
CA ALA A 18 -3.23 8.10 15.96
C ALA A 18 -4.57 7.36 16.18
N THR A 19 -5.05 6.64 15.18
CA THR A 19 -6.35 5.93 15.23
C THR A 19 -6.22 4.43 15.40
N GLY A 20 -5.01 3.89 15.19
CA GLY A 20 -4.75 2.46 15.18
C GLY A 20 -5.35 1.71 13.99
N ARG A 21 -5.99 2.40 13.04
CA ARG A 21 -6.60 1.85 11.83
C ARG A 21 -5.59 1.76 10.70
N CYS A 22 -5.76 0.82 9.78
CA CYS A 22 -4.90 0.65 8.63
C CYS A 22 -5.53 1.18 7.34
N LEU A 23 -4.65 1.61 6.42
CA LEU A 23 -4.99 1.93 5.05
C LEU A 23 -5.63 0.71 4.37
N PHE A 24 -6.84 0.92 3.90
CA PHE A 24 -7.72 -0.08 3.32
C PHE A 24 -8.24 0.48 2.01
N TRP A 25 -8.37 -0.36 0.98
CA TRP A 25 -8.88 0.10 -0.30
C TRP A 25 -10.31 -0.40 -0.54
N VAL A 26 -11.19 0.51 -0.94
CA VAL A 26 -12.57 0.21 -1.32
C VAL A 26 -13.08 1.30 -2.25
N ASP A 27 -14.00 0.98 -3.16
CA ASP A 27 -14.63 1.95 -4.06
C ASP A 27 -13.62 2.83 -4.84
N ASN A 28 -12.49 2.26 -5.28
CA ASN A 28 -11.37 2.96 -5.96
C ASN A 28 -10.65 4.04 -5.13
N GLY A 29 -10.88 4.10 -3.80
CA GLY A 29 -10.27 5.08 -2.92
C GLY A 29 -9.60 4.49 -1.68
N PRO A 30 -8.53 5.13 -1.17
CA PRO A 30 -7.98 4.80 0.14
C PRO A 30 -8.93 5.24 1.26
N ARG A 31 -9.18 4.34 2.20
CA ARG A 31 -9.96 4.53 3.44
C ARG A 31 -9.18 3.94 4.61
N THR A 32 -9.74 4.00 5.82
CA THR A 32 -9.17 3.32 6.98
C THR A 32 -10.12 2.25 7.52
N ALA A 33 -9.58 1.08 7.85
CA ALA A 33 -10.27 -0.06 8.46
C ALA A 33 -9.47 -0.59 9.67
N PRO A 34 -10.01 -1.47 10.52
CA PRO A 34 -9.16 -2.25 11.43
C PRO A 34 -8.01 -2.92 10.67
N CYS A 35 -6.81 -2.94 11.26
CA CYS A 35 -5.61 -3.50 10.61
C CYS A 35 -5.71 -4.97 10.25
N VAL A 36 -6.55 -5.67 11.01
CA VAL A 36 -7.08 -6.99 10.67
C VAL A 36 -8.59 -6.88 10.64
N SER A 37 -9.16 -6.94 9.46
CA SER A 37 -10.56 -7.33 9.29
C SER A 37 -10.59 -8.17 8.01
N PRO A 38 -11.31 -9.28 8.00
CA PRO A 38 -12.73 -9.30 8.34
C PRO A 38 -13.01 -10.42 9.35
N SER A 39 -14.23 -10.59 9.85
CA SER A 39 -14.62 -11.98 10.08
C SER A 39 -14.62 -12.66 8.70
N ASP A 40 -13.67 -13.58 8.46
CA ASP A 40 -13.56 -14.55 7.36
C ASP A 40 -12.99 -14.09 5.98
N TRP A 41 -11.77 -14.58 5.67
CA TRP A 41 -11.23 -14.87 4.33
C TRP A 41 -10.97 -13.68 3.36
N GLY A 42 -11.30 -12.44 3.74
CA GLY A 42 -11.09 -11.21 2.94
C GLY A 42 -9.91 -10.32 3.39
N HIS A 43 -8.77 -10.91 3.77
CA HIS A 43 -7.61 -10.19 4.34
C HIS A 43 -6.86 -9.25 3.37
N THR A 44 -7.15 -9.30 2.07
CA THR A 44 -6.28 -8.74 1.03
C THR A 44 -6.41 -7.23 0.84
N LEU A 45 -7.46 -6.59 1.36
CA LEU A 45 -7.76 -5.17 1.06
C LEU A 45 -7.07 -4.16 1.99
N SER A 46 -6.59 -4.61 3.16
CA SER A 46 -5.75 -3.82 4.08
C SER A 46 -4.28 -4.26 4.07
N ILE A 47 -3.95 -5.19 3.17
CA ILE A 47 -2.59 -5.69 2.94
C ILE A 47 -2.16 -5.24 1.55
N TRP A 48 -0.98 -4.65 1.48
CA TRP A 48 -0.41 -4.07 0.28
C TRP A 48 0.86 -4.80 -0.07
N ARG A 49 1.06 -5.07 -1.36
CA ARG A 49 2.38 -5.47 -1.86
C ARG A 49 3.25 -4.22 -1.96
N ALA A 50 4.30 -4.13 -1.17
CA ALA A 50 5.33 -3.12 -1.26
C ALA A 50 6.42 -3.59 -2.24
N VAL A 51 6.32 -3.13 -3.49
CA VAL A 51 7.24 -3.47 -4.58
C VAL A 51 8.33 -2.41 -4.68
N GLY A 52 9.60 -2.80 -4.45
CA GLY A 52 10.75 -1.90 -4.55
C GLY A 52 12.00 -2.50 -3.92
N SER A 53 13.17 -1.97 -4.27
CA SER A 53 14.45 -2.39 -3.69
C SER A 53 14.77 -1.76 -2.33
N GLY A 54 13.91 -0.85 -1.85
CA GLY A 54 14.08 -0.12 -0.61
C GLY A 54 12.82 0.66 -0.22
N TRP A 55 12.73 1.05 1.06
CA TRP A 55 11.56 1.73 1.63
C TRP A 55 11.42 3.20 1.22
N ASP A 56 12.43 3.77 0.57
CA ASP A 56 12.42 5.14 0.06
C ASP A 56 11.78 5.29 -1.33
N ASN A 57 11.53 4.18 -2.02
CA ASN A 57 10.96 4.16 -3.37
C ASN A 57 10.12 2.90 -3.60
N VAL A 58 8.95 2.86 -2.97
CA VAL A 58 8.04 1.71 -2.99
C VAL A 58 6.80 2.01 -3.82
N GLN A 59 6.39 1.06 -4.66
CA GLN A 59 5.06 1.04 -5.23
C GLN A 59 4.17 0.15 -4.35
N LEU A 60 3.04 0.69 -3.90
CA LEU A 60 2.06 -0.03 -3.08
C LEU A 60 0.96 -0.56 -3.98
N THR A 61 0.89 -1.88 -4.14
CA THR A 61 -0.11 -2.51 -5.01
C THR A 61 -1.12 -3.33 -4.24
N ASP A 62 -2.26 -3.59 -4.88
CA ASP A 62 -3.17 -4.66 -4.48
C ASP A 62 -2.49 -6.03 -4.51
N ALA A 63 -3.18 -7.04 -3.97
CA ALA A 63 -2.71 -8.43 -3.98
C ALA A 63 -2.48 -8.98 -5.40
N GLY A 64 -3.19 -8.46 -6.41
CA GLY A 64 -3.05 -8.85 -7.81
C GLY A 64 -1.87 -8.18 -8.54
N GLY A 65 -1.29 -7.12 -7.98
CA GLY A 65 -0.18 -6.38 -8.58
C GLY A 65 -0.58 -5.42 -9.71
N GLY A 66 -1.86 -5.31 -10.04
CA GLY A 66 -2.35 -4.53 -11.17
C GLY A 66 -2.80 -3.12 -10.79
N THR A 67 -3.17 -2.93 -9.52
CA THR A 67 -3.70 -1.65 -9.02
C THR A 67 -2.72 -1.05 -8.03
N CYS A 68 -2.40 0.22 -8.20
CA CYS A 68 -1.44 0.97 -7.41
C CYS A 68 -2.13 2.09 -6.62
N LEU A 69 -1.64 2.34 -5.40
CA LEU A 69 -1.89 3.59 -4.71
C LEU A 69 -1.16 4.70 -5.48
N ASP A 70 -1.93 5.65 -5.98
CA ASP A 70 -1.48 6.77 -6.80
C ASP A 70 -1.87 8.09 -6.14
N SER A 71 -1.24 9.16 -6.62
CA SER A 71 -1.54 10.52 -6.23
C SER A 71 -1.54 11.45 -7.45
N ASN A 72 -1.77 12.74 -7.25
CA ASN A 72 -1.67 13.72 -8.32
C ASN A 72 -1.15 15.06 -7.83
N ARG A 73 -0.99 16.01 -8.77
CA ARG A 73 -0.53 17.38 -8.49
C ARG A 73 -1.44 18.14 -7.50
N SER A 74 -2.70 17.72 -7.37
CA SER A 74 -3.65 18.30 -6.41
C SER A 74 -3.58 17.65 -5.02
N GLY A 75 -2.71 16.64 -4.83
CA GLY A 75 -2.51 15.96 -3.54
C GLY A 75 -3.57 14.90 -3.21
N ASN A 76 -4.46 14.56 -4.14
CA ASN A 76 -5.46 13.52 -3.92
C ASN A 76 -4.81 12.14 -4.02
N ALA A 77 -5.15 11.24 -3.10
CA ALA A 77 -4.76 9.83 -3.17
C ALA A 77 -5.94 8.97 -3.65
N TYR A 78 -5.66 8.04 -4.57
CA TYR A 78 -6.66 7.16 -5.18
C TYR A 78 -5.99 5.88 -5.67
N LEU A 79 -6.80 4.94 -6.13
CA LEU A 79 -6.32 3.74 -6.80
C LEU A 79 -6.44 3.90 -8.31
N MET A 80 -5.41 3.47 -9.03
CA MET A 80 -5.51 3.27 -10.48
C MET A 80 -4.54 2.19 -10.95
N GLY A 81 -4.65 1.81 -12.23
CA GLY A 81 -3.71 0.87 -12.83
C GLY A 81 -2.25 1.31 -12.65
N CYS A 82 -1.38 0.37 -12.33
CA CYS A 82 0.05 0.65 -12.19
C CYS A 82 0.63 1.16 -13.52
N ASN A 83 1.14 2.39 -13.52
CA ASN A 83 1.66 3.10 -14.69
C ASN A 83 3.17 3.42 -14.58
N GLY A 84 3.78 3.13 -13.43
CA GLY A 84 5.22 3.32 -13.19
C GLY A 84 5.65 4.78 -13.01
N GLY A 85 4.71 5.73 -13.02
CA GLY A 85 4.95 7.14 -12.82
C GLY A 85 5.34 7.49 -11.39
N GLY A 86 5.92 8.68 -11.20
CA GLY A 86 6.41 9.14 -9.91
C GLY A 86 5.33 9.27 -8.83
N PHE A 87 4.07 9.51 -9.21
CA PHE A 87 2.95 9.60 -8.26
C PHE A 87 2.56 8.25 -7.63
N GLN A 88 3.06 7.14 -8.17
CA GLN A 88 2.92 5.79 -7.63
C GLN A 88 4.12 5.34 -6.79
N ARG A 89 5.06 6.25 -6.51
CA ARG A 89 6.26 5.97 -5.71
C ARG A 89 6.15 6.65 -4.35
N TRP A 90 6.24 5.84 -3.30
CA TRP A 90 6.05 6.25 -1.93
C TRP A 90 7.33 6.01 -1.13
N LYS A 91 7.68 7.00 -0.31
CA LYS A 91 8.71 6.86 0.73
C LYS A 91 8.02 6.48 2.04
N LEU A 92 8.33 5.31 2.55
CA LEU A 92 7.86 4.79 3.84
C LEU A 92 9.00 4.90 4.86
N GLY A 93 8.72 5.59 5.97
CA GLY A 93 9.70 5.84 7.04
C GLY A 93 10.48 7.15 6.89
N PHE A 94 11.12 7.55 7.99
CA PHE A 94 12.01 8.71 8.12
C PHE A 94 13.22 8.32 8.97
#